data_AF-A0A354HV12-F1
#
_entry.id   AF-A0A354HV12-F1
#
_cell.length_a   1.000
_cell.length_b   1.000
_cell.length_c   1.000
_cell.angle_alpha   90.00
_cell.angle_beta   90.00
_cell.angle_gamma   90.00
#
_symmetry.space_group_name_H-M   'P 1'
#
loop_
_entity.id
_entity.type
_entity.pdbx_description
1 polymer ?
#
loop_
_entity_poly.entity_id
_entity_poly.type
_entity_poly.pdbx_seq_one_letter_code
_entity_poly.pdbx_strand_id
1 'polypeptide(L)' 'MFSSGIYAMAKEGGADFEQKYINLLRDTGSMKVEDLASRHLGVDLTKKDFWRQAVEMAVADAREFLQITK' A
#
# COMPACT_ATOMS: atom_id res chain seq x y z
N MET A 1 -6.42 -3.28 4.07
CA MET A 1 -5.93 -1.89 3.97
C MET A 1 -4.41 -1.83 3.85
N PHE A 2 -3.62 -2.43 4.75
CA PHE A 2 -2.15 -2.43 4.65
C PHE A 2 -1.62 -3.12 3.38
N SER A 3 -2.12 -4.32 3.06
CA SER A 3 -1.79 -5.04 1.82
C SER A 3 -2.20 -4.28 0.55
N SER A 4 -3.36 -3.60 0.59
CA SER A 4 -3.83 -2.74 -0.49
C SER A 4 -2.91 -1.54 -0.72
N GLY A 5 -2.40 -0.91 0.36
CA GLY A 5 -1.42 0.17 0.25
C GLY A 5 -0.09 -0.31 -0.36
N ILE A 6 0.41 -1.48 0.05
CA ILE A 6 1.60 -2.11 -0.57
C ILE A 6 1.36 -2.37 -2.06
N TYR A 7 0.19 -2.87 -2.43
CA TYR A 7 -0.16 -3.13 -3.82
C TYR A 7 -0.29 -1.85 -4.67
N ALA A 8 -0.81 -0.76 -4.09
CA ALA A 8 -0.84 0.55 -4.74
C ALA A 8 0.59 1.01 -5.09
N MET A 9 1.50 0.94 -4.11
CA MET A 9 2.91 1.28 -4.31
C MET A 9 3.62 0.33 -5.27
N ALA A 10 3.17 -0.92 -5.40
CA ALA A 10 3.68 -1.87 -6.39
C ALA A 10 3.33 -1.45 -7.82
N LYS A 11 2.14 -0.87 -8.02
CA LYS A 11 1.72 -0.37 -9.34
C LYS A 11 2.48 0.89 -9.76
N GLU A 12 2.91 1.71 -8.79
CA GLU A 12 3.71 2.92 -9.04
C GLU A 12 5.23 2.65 -9.06
N GLY A 13 5.67 1.64 -8.32
CA GLY A 13 7.07 1.26 -8.17
C GLY A 13 7.59 0.42 -9.33
N GLY A 14 8.65 0.89 -9.98
CA GLY A 14 9.39 0.12 -10.98
C GLY A 14 10.19 -1.05 -10.38
N ALA A 15 11.24 -1.50 -11.08
CA ALA A 15 12.03 -2.70 -10.74
C ALA A 15 12.53 -2.78 -9.28
N ASP A 16 12.67 -1.65 -8.58
CA ASP A 16 13.13 -1.60 -7.18
C ASP A 16 12.06 -2.01 -6.14
N PHE A 17 10.80 -2.17 -6.55
CA PHE A 17 9.71 -2.51 -5.62
C PHE A 17 9.89 -3.89 -4.99
N GLU A 18 10.36 -4.89 -5.76
CA GLU A 18 10.56 -6.25 -5.26
C GLU A 18 11.53 -6.25 -4.06
N GLN A 19 12.65 -5.54 -4.18
CA GLN A 19 13.63 -5.45 -3.11
C GLN A 19 13.08 -4.74 -1.87
N LYS A 20 12.28 -3.68 -2.06
CA LYS A 20 11.57 -3.00 -0.96
C LYS A 20 10.59 -3.94 -0.26
N TYR A 21 9.86 -4.75 -1.02
CA TYR A 21 8.91 -5.73 -0.49
C TYR A 21 9.62 -6.85 0.30
N ILE A 22 10.74 -7.37 -0.21
CA ILE A 22 11.54 -8.37 0.51
C ILE A 22 12.06 -7.81 1.85
N ASN A 23 12.56 -6.58 1.85
CA ASN A 23 13.05 -5.93 3.06
C ASN A 23 11.91 -5.70 4.08
N LEU A 24 10.73 -5.31 3.59
CA LEU A 24 9.53 -5.16 4.40
C LEU A 24 9.13 -6.49 5.07
N LEU A 25 9.07 -7.58 4.30
CA LEU A 25 8.71 -8.90 4.84
C LEU A 25 9.73 -9.41 5.87
N ARG A 26 11.02 -9.14 5.65
CA ARG A 26 12.09 -9.53 6.59
C ARG A 26 11.92 -8.86 7.96
N ASP A 27 11.46 -7.62 7.97
CA ASP A 27 11.29 -6.82 9.18
C ASP A 27 9.86 -6.91 9.75
N THR A 28 8.96 -7.66 9.09
CA THR A 28 7.59 -7.84 9.55
C THR A 28 7.57 -8.65 10.84
N GLY A 29 6.98 -8.08 11.90
CA GLY A 29 6.86 -8.72 13.21
C GLY A 29 8.06 -8.51 14.15
N SER A 30 9.15 -7.89 13.68
CA SER A 30 10.30 -7.52 14.53
C SER A 30 10.26 -6.06 15.02
N MET A 31 9.38 -5.24 14.45
CA MET A 31 9.18 -3.83 14.82
C MET A 31 7.71 -3.41 14.71
N LYS A 32 7.38 -2.21 15.19
CA LYS A 32 6.04 -1.64 15.06
C LYS A 32 5.71 -1.37 13.60
N VAL A 33 4.42 -1.43 13.26
CA VAL A 33 3.96 -1.28 11.88
C VAL A 33 4.20 0.14 11.35
N GLU A 34 4.16 1.14 12.22
CA GLU A 34 4.47 2.55 11.91
C GLU A 34 5.94 2.71 11.53
N ASP A 35 6.85 2.10 12.29
CA ASP A 35 8.29 2.13 12.02
C ASP A 35 8.62 1.38 10.73
N LEU A 36 7.97 0.25 10.50
CA LEU A 36 8.12 -0.56 9.29
C LEU A 36 7.66 0.18 8.03
N ALA A 37 6.51 0.85 8.09
CA ALA A 37 6.00 1.66 6.97
C ALA A 37 6.88 2.89 6.71
N SER A 38 7.31 3.59 7.76
CA SER A 38 8.23 4.72 7.60
C SER A 38 9.56 4.28 6.97
N ARG A 39 10.12 3.14 7.41
CA ARG A 39 11.44 2.66 7.00
C ARG A 39 11.48 2.10 5.59
N HIS A 40 10.49 1.27 5.23
CA HIS A 40 10.53 0.51 3.97
C HIS A 40 9.67 1.12 2.86
N LEU A 41 8.63 1.86 3.25
CA LEU A 41 7.66 2.43 2.32
C LEU A 41 7.80 3.95 2.21
N GLY A 42 8.52 4.59 3.15
CA GLY A 42 8.63 6.05 3.20
C GLY A 42 7.30 6.73 3.54
N VAL A 43 6.37 6.00 4.16
CA VAL A 43 5.01 6.47 4.45
C VAL A 43 4.76 6.55 5.95
N ASP A 44 4.16 7.65 6.36
CA ASP A 44 3.69 7.86 7.73
C ASP A 44 2.23 7.37 7.88
N LEU A 45 2.04 6.27 8.61
CA LEU A 45 0.72 5.68 8.87
C LEU A 45 -0.17 6.51 9.79
N THR A 46 0.40 7.51 10.49
CA THR A 46 -0.38 8.43 11.33
C THR A 46 -1.10 9.49 10.51
N LYS A 47 -0.72 9.67 9.23
CA LYS A 47 -1.35 10.61 8.30
C LYS A 47 -2.53 9.97 7.59
N LYS A 48 -3.60 10.75 7.44
CA LYS A 48 -4.83 10.32 6.74
C LYS A 48 -4.60 10.01 5.26
N ASP A 49 -3.56 10.57 4.66
CA ASP A 49 -3.36 10.49 3.21
C ASP A 49 -3.02 9.07 2.75
N PHE A 50 -2.28 8.29 3.54
CA PHE A 50 -2.04 6.87 3.25
C PHE A 50 -3.35 6.07 3.18
N TRP A 51 -4.21 6.26 4.17
CA TRP A 51 -5.50 5.56 4.24
C TRP A 51 -6.45 6.00 3.14
N ARG A 52 -6.40 7.28 2.76
CA ARG A 52 -7.19 7.82 1.64
C ARG A 52 -6.82 7.13 0.32
N GLN A 53 -5.52 7.04 0.01
CA GLN A 53 -5.05 6.35 -1.20
C GLN A 53 -5.47 4.87 -1.21
N ALA A 54 -5.37 4.19 -0.06
CA ALA A 54 -5.79 2.79 0.05
C ALA A 54 -7.30 2.59 -0.18
N VAL A 55 -8.14 3.54 0.27
CA VAL A 55 -9.59 3.52 0.06
C VAL A 55 -9.94 3.90 -1.38
N GLU A 56 -9.25 4.86 -1.98
CA GLU A 56 -9.48 5.29 -3.36
C GLU A 56 -9.34 4.15 -4.36
N MET A 57 -8.40 3.22 -4.14
CA MET A 57 -8.32 2.01 -4.97
C MET A 57 -9.59 1.16 -4.89
N ALA A 58 -10.09 0.87 -3.68
CA ALA A 58 -11.29 0.07 -3.52
C ALA A 58 -12.54 0.77 -4.11
N VAL A 59 -12.58 2.10 -4.03
CA VAL A 59 -13.64 2.91 -4.66
C VAL A 59 -13.53 2.86 -6.18
N ALA A 60 -12.32 2.88 -6.74
CA ALA A 60 -12.10 2.75 -8.18
C ALA A 60 -12.60 1.39 -8.70
N ASP A 61 -12.22 0.29 -8.03
CA ASP A 61 -12.68 -1.06 -8.37
C ASP A 61 -14.22 -1.17 -8.32
N ALA A 62 -14.85 -0.58 -7.28
CA ALA A 62 -16.31 -0.56 -7.16
C ALA A 62 -16.98 0.24 -8.28
N ARG A 63 -16.38 1.36 -8.71
CA ARG A 63 -16.89 2.16 -9.85
C ARG A 63 -16.76 1.40 -11.16
N GLU A 64 -15.64 0.72 -11.39
CA GLU A 64 -15.44 -0.10 -12.58
C GLU A 64 -16.48 -1.20 -12.68
N PHE A 65 -16.73 -1.92 -11.57
CA PHE A 65 -17.77 -2.95 -11.50
C PHE A 65 -19.16 -2.41 -11.91
N LEU A 66 -19.55 -1.24 -11.39
CA LEU A 66 -20.83 -0.61 -11.75
C LEU A 66 -20.92 -0.18 -13.22
N GLN A 67 -19.79 0.09 -13.89
CA GLN A 67 -19.79 0.45 -15.31
C GLN A 67 -19.97 -0.78 -16.21
N ILE A 68 -19.31 -1.90 -15.87
CA ILE A 68 -19.35 -3.14 -16.67
C ILE A 68 -20.61 -3.98 -16.44
N THR A 69 -21.44 -3.63 -15.45
CA THR A 69 -22.71 -4.31 -15.12
C THR A 69 -23.95 -3.52 -15.53
N LYS A 70 -23.76 -2.41 -16.27
CA LYS A 70 -24.83 -1.78 -17.06
C LYS A 70 -25.10 -2.56 -18.33
#